data_AF-A0A659UU02-F1
#
_entry.id   AF-A0A659UU02-F1
#
_cell.length_a   1.000
_cell.length_b   1.000
_cell.length_c   1.000
_cell.angle_alpha   90.00
_cell.angle_beta   90.00
_cell.angle_gamma   90.00
#
_symmetry.space_group_name_H-M   'P 1'
#
loop_
_entity.id
_entity.type
_entity.pdbx_description
1 polymer ?
#
loop_
_entity_poly.entity_id
_entity_poly.type
_entity_poly.pdbx_seq_one_letter_code
_entity_poly.pdbx_strand_id
1 'polypeptide(L)' 'MLPENITAVVSRNECWRGEAASEPYEAGWAREAIFFVRALKQPVGPIATAWVEVSPDGMHWLREGT' A
#
# COMPACT_ATOMS: atom_id res chain seq x y z
N MET A 1 14.08 -13.32 21.03
CA MET A 1 12.82 -13.57 20.31
C MET A 1 12.90 -12.91 18.95
N LEU A 2 12.31 -13.53 17.92
CA LEU A 2 12.16 -12.90 16.61
C LEU A 2 11.06 -11.83 16.66
N PRO A 3 11.15 -10.74 15.88
CA PRO A 3 10.06 -9.77 15.76
C PRO A 3 8.78 -10.46 15.25
N GLU A 4 7.62 -10.04 15.77
CA GLU A 4 6.33 -10.45 15.20
C GLU A 4 6.19 -9.90 13.77
N ASN A 5 5.75 -10.75 12.85
CA ASN A 5 5.49 -10.39 11.47
C ASN A 5 4.02 -10.69 11.12
N ILE A 6 3.36 -9.73 10.47
CA ILE A 6 1.98 -9.88 10.01
C ILE A 6 1.94 -9.49 8.52
N THR A 7 1.27 -10.32 7.73
CA THR A 7 1.00 -10.05 6.31
C THR A 7 -0.50 -9.85 6.13
N ALA A 8 -0.87 -8.72 5.53
CA ALA A 8 -2.25 -8.41 5.17
C ALA A 8 -2.36 -8.14 3.66
N VAL A 9 -3.51 -8.50 3.09
CA VAL A 9 -3.87 -8.13 1.72
C VAL A 9 -4.84 -6.96 1.81
N VAL A 10 -4.36 -5.76 1.46
CA VAL A 10 -5.14 -4.51 1.56
C VAL A 10 -6.08 -4.29 0.37
N SER A 11 -5.70 -4.78 -0.81
CA SER A 11 -6.51 -4.77 -2.03
C SER A 11 -6.21 -6.03 -2.84
N ARG A 12 -7.21 -6.60 -3.52
CA ARG A 12 -7.03 -7.80 -4.35
C ARG A 12 -7.99 -7.85 -5.52
N ASN A 13 -7.46 -8.26 -6.67
CA ASN A 13 -8.26 -8.53 -7.87
C ASN A 13 -9.06 -7.32 -8.35
N GLU A 14 -8.50 -6.12 -8.14
CA GLU A 14 -9.07 -4.87 -8.63
C GLU A 14 -8.51 -4.51 -10.00
N CYS A 15 -9.32 -3.82 -10.80
CA CYS A 15 -8.89 -3.20 -12.04
C CYS A 15 -8.76 -1.70 -11.80
N TRP A 16 -7.54 -1.18 -11.86
CA TRP A 16 -7.27 0.25 -11.72
C TRP A 16 -7.23 0.93 -13.08
N ARG A 17 -7.76 2.16 -13.14
CA ARG A 17 -7.68 3.05 -14.32
C ARG A 17 -7.47 4.48 -13.82
N GLY A 18 -6.39 5.12 -14.27
CA GLY A 18 -6.02 6.43 -13.75
C GLY A 18 -5.50 6.30 -12.32
N GLU A 19 -6.10 7.02 -11.38
CA GLU A 19 -5.72 7.02 -9.97
C GLU A 19 -6.51 5.97 -9.17
N ALA A 20 -5.84 5.33 -8.23
CA ALA A 20 -6.43 4.35 -7.33
C ALA A 20 -5.72 4.39 -5.97
N ALA A 21 -6.45 4.06 -4.91
CA ALA A 21 -5.95 3.90 -3.56
C ALA A 21 -6.57 2.63 -2.96
N SER A 22 -5.83 1.97 -2.06
CA SER A 22 -6.39 0.88 -1.24
C SER A 22 -7.20 1.45 -0.08
N GLU A 23 -7.93 0.58 0.61
CA GLU A 23 -8.39 0.89 1.96
C GLU A 23 -7.18 1.11 2.90
N PRO A 24 -7.32 1.97 3.92
CA PRO A 24 -6.27 2.17 4.93
C PRO A 24 -6.08 0.91 5.76
N TYR A 25 -4.83 0.67 6.18
CA TYR A 25 -4.48 -0.44 7.07
C TYR A 25 -3.75 0.09 8.31
N GLU A 26 -4.37 -0.09 9.47
CA GLU A 26 -3.77 0.30 10.75
C GLU A 26 -2.67 -0.67 11.15
N ALA A 27 -1.45 -0.14 11.25
CA ALA A 27 -0.25 -0.89 11.61
C ALA A 27 0.55 -0.20 12.73
N GLY A 28 -0.13 0.36 13.73
CA GLY A 28 0.52 1.10 14.83
C GLY A 28 1.50 0.28 15.70
N TRP A 29 1.48 -1.04 15.55
CA TRP A 29 2.42 -1.96 16.20
C TRP A 29 3.72 -2.18 15.38
N ALA A 30 3.73 -1.83 14.09
CA ALA A 30 4.81 -2.17 13.17
C ALA A 30 5.95 -1.14 13.23
N ARG A 31 7.18 -1.64 13.18
CA ARG A 31 8.40 -0.81 13.07
C ARG A 31 8.91 -0.66 11.65
N GLU A 32 8.48 -1.54 10.76
CA GLU A 32 8.87 -1.62 9.35
C GLU A 32 7.66 -2.12 8.55
N ALA A 33 7.52 -1.64 7.33
CA ALA A 33 6.50 -2.08 6.39
C ALA A 33 7.15 -2.36 5.03
N ILE A 34 6.83 -3.52 4.44
CA ILE A 34 7.27 -3.92 3.10
C ILE A 34 6.03 -4.13 2.23
N PHE A 35 5.99 -3.47 1.08
CA PHE A 35 4.84 -3.48 0.18
C PHE A 35 5.15 -4.28 -1.09
N PHE A 36 4.18 -5.09 -1.52
CA PHE A 36 4.28 -5.86 -2.75
C PHE A 36 3.09 -5.53 -3.66
N VAL A 37 3.38 -5.07 -4.87
CA VAL A 37 2.37 -4.84 -5.91
C VAL A 37 2.59 -5.87 -7.02
N ARG A 38 1.52 -6.57 -7.40
CA ARG A 38 1.57 -7.58 -8.46
C ARG A 38 0.45 -7.39 -9.46
N ALA A 39 0.83 -7.26 -10.73
CA ALA A 39 -0.12 -7.37 -11.83
C ALA A 39 -0.57 -8.84 -11.99
N LEU A 40 -1.88 -9.08 -11.91
CA LEU A 40 -2.47 -10.43 -12.10
C LEU A 40 -2.61 -10.80 -13.58
N LYS A 41 -2.60 -9.81 -14.47
CA LYS A 41 -2.66 -9.92 -15.94
C LYS A 41 -1.63 -8.99 -16.56
N GLN A 42 -1.35 -9.15 -17.84
CA GLN A 42 -0.46 -8.25 -18.57
C GLN A 42 -0.98 -6.80 -18.45
N PRO A 43 -0.19 -5.86 -17.90
CA PRO A 43 -0.59 -4.46 -17.83
C PRO A 43 -0.69 -3.87 -19.23
N VAL A 44 -1.61 -2.92 -19.41
CA VAL A 44 -1.85 -2.21 -20.67
C VAL A 44 -1.73 -0.72 -20.41
N GLY A 45 -0.92 -0.03 -21.21
CA GLY A 45 -0.65 1.41 -21.06
C GLY A 45 0.72 1.72 -20.42
N PRO A 46 0.93 2.97 -20.01
CA PRO A 46 2.19 3.40 -19.39
C PRO A 46 2.41 2.74 -18.02
N ILE A 47 3.67 2.73 -17.57
CA ILE A 47 4.05 2.23 -16.25
C ILE A 47 3.42 3.13 -15.19
N ALA A 48 2.68 2.54 -14.25
CA ALA A 48 2.10 3.25 -13.13
C ALA A 48 3.18 3.65 -12.12
N THR A 49 3.00 4.81 -11.49
CA THR A 49 3.75 5.21 -10.30
C THR A 49 2.91 4.92 -9.08
N ALA A 50 3.54 4.44 -8.01
CA ALA A 50 2.90 4.20 -6.73
C ALA A 50 3.72 4.86 -5.63
N TRP A 51 3.04 5.29 -4.57
CA TRP A 51 3.63 5.81 -3.35
C TRP A 51 2.86 5.26 -2.17
N VAL A 52 3.51 5.22 -1.01
CA VAL A 52 2.86 4.90 0.26
C VAL A 52 2.45 6.22 0.89
N GLU A 53 1.22 6.29 1.39
CA GLU A 53 0.78 7.39 2.23
C GLU A 53 0.71 6.91 3.67
N VAL A 54 1.20 7.74 4.60
CA VAL A 54 1.25 7.44 6.02
C VAL A 54 0.47 8.52 6.77
N SER A 55 -0.31 8.08 7.75
CA SER A 55 -1.05 8.96 8.64
C SER A 55 -0.90 8.51 10.09
N PRO A 56 -0.47 9.39 11.01
CA PRO A 56 -0.41 9.07 12.43
C PRO A 56 -1.79 9.15 13.11
N ASP A 57 -2.77 9.81 12.51
CA ASP A 57 -4.11 10.04 13.06
C ASP A 57 -5.24 9.39 12.25
N GLY A 58 -4.91 8.73 11.13
CA GLY A 58 -5.86 8.12 10.21
C GLY A 58 -6.69 9.11 9.38
N MET A 59 -6.46 10.42 9.53
CA MET A 59 -7.25 11.48 8.88
C MET A 59 -6.41 12.29 7.90
N HIS A 60 -5.18 12.62 8.26
CA HIS A 60 -4.26 13.42 7.44
C HIS A 60 -3.16 12.53 6.89
N TRP A 61 -3.15 12.38 5.57
CA TRP A 61 -2.25 11.47 4.86
C TRP A 61 -1.18 12.27 4.12
N LEU A 62 0.07 11.83 4.24
CA LEU A 62 1.22 12.40 3.53
C LEU A 62 1.97 11.29 2.82
N ARG A 63 2.55 11.62 1.67
CA ARG A 63 3.40 10.67 0.93
C ARG A 63 4.67 10.41 1.72
N GLU A 64 5.11 9.17 1.77
CA GLU A 64 6.41 8.84 2.33
C GLU A 64 7.52 9.62 1.57
N GLY A 65 8.43 10.23 2.33
CA GLY A 65 9.55 11.01 1.79
C GLY A 65 9.29 12.48 1.46
N THR A 66 8.08 13.02 1.71
CA THR A 66 7.82 14.47 1.69
C THR A 66 8.24 15.15 2.98
#